data_AF-A0A8S3X2P2-F1
#
_entry.id   AF-A0A8S3X2P2-F1
#
_cell.length_a   1.000
_cell.length_b   1.000
_cell.length_c   1.000
_cell.angle_alpha   90.00
_cell.angle_beta   90.00
_cell.angle_gamma   90.00
#
_symmetry.space_group_name_H-M   'P 1'
#
loop_
_entity.id
_entity.type
_entity.pdbx_description
1 polymer ?
#
loop_
_entity_poly.entity_id
_entity_poly.type
_entity_poly.pdbx_seq_one_letter_code
_entity_poly.pdbx_strand_id
1 'polypeptide(L)'
;MLKRFKKYNNPMDEIELRVLGNRSNRITRDAYNNYNENLEKQIQKNPKAFWTFLKSKRNNSNSYPAAMNNGVKTSTSEVEICNMFSSYFASVYDD
;
A
#
# COMPACT_ATOMS: atom_id res chain seq x y z
N MET A 1 -8.86 21.91 12.50
CA MET A 1 -9.33 22.40 13.83
C MET A 1 -10.86 22.35 13.87
N LEU A 2 -11.46 21.74 14.89
CA LEU A 2 -12.83 21.19 14.91
C LEU A 2 -13.93 22.27 15.01
N LYS A 3 -14.69 22.49 13.93
CA LYS A 3 -15.76 23.52 13.85
C LYS A 3 -16.91 23.33 14.86
N ARG A 4 -17.23 22.10 15.26
CA ARG A 4 -18.36 21.80 16.19
C ARG A 4 -17.94 21.82 17.67
N PHE A 5 -16.75 21.31 18.00
CA PHE A 5 -16.19 21.40 19.36
C PHE A 5 -16.06 22.87 19.81
N LYS A 6 -15.57 23.74 18.91
CA LYS A 6 -15.48 25.19 19.15
C LYS A 6 -16.83 25.88 19.43
N LYS A 7 -17.95 25.23 19.11
CA LYS A 7 -19.31 25.77 19.25
C LYS A 7 -19.97 25.40 20.58
N TYR A 8 -19.75 24.19 21.08
CA TYR A 8 -20.43 23.68 22.29
C TYR A 8 -19.51 23.50 23.50
N ASN A 9 -18.19 23.55 23.30
CA ASN A 9 -17.15 23.44 24.34
C ASN A 9 -17.34 22.22 25.27
N ASN A 10 -17.93 21.14 24.75
CA ASN A 10 -18.18 19.92 25.50
C ASN A 10 -16.93 19.02 25.44
N PRO A 11 -16.26 18.75 26.57
CA PRO A 11 -15.09 17.88 26.60
C PRO A 11 -15.41 16.43 26.20
N MET A 12 -16.66 15.97 26.35
CA MET A 12 -17.05 14.62 25.95
C MET A 12 -17.05 14.43 24.43
N ASP A 13 -17.40 15.47 23.65
CA ASP A 13 -17.40 15.42 22.18
C ASP A 13 -15.97 15.22 21.63
N GLU A 14 -14.96 15.80 22.30
CA GLU A 14 -13.56 15.64 21.93
C GLU A 14 -13.06 14.21 22.20
N ILE A 15 -13.42 13.65 23.35
CA ILE A 15 -13.08 12.28 23.72
C ILE A 15 -13.74 11.29 22.75
N GLU A 16 -15.04 11.46 22.49
CA GLU A 16 -15.79 10.59 21.59
C GLU A 16 -15.21 10.63 20.17
N LEU A 17 -14.92 11.83 19.65
CA LEU A 17 -14.32 11.97 18.33
C LEU A 17 -12.94 11.31 18.26
N ARG A 18 -12.12 11.44 19.29
CA ARG A 18 -10.81 10.79 19.35
C ARG A 18 -10.94 9.27 19.35
N VAL A 19 -11.88 8.74 20.14
CA VAL A 19 -12.17 7.29 20.18
C VAL A 19 -12.66 6.79 18.83
N LEU A 20 -13.62 7.49 18.21
CA LEU A 20 -14.15 7.14 16.89
C LEU A 20 -13.09 7.23 15.79
N GLY A 21 -12.25 8.27 15.82
CA GLY A 21 -11.14 8.43 14.89
C GLY A 21 -10.12 7.30 15.00
N ASN A 22 -9.72 6.95 16.22
CA ASN A 22 -8.83 5.81 16.46
C ASN A 22 -9.44 4.49 15.99
N ARG A 23 -10.74 4.28 16.25
CA ARG A 23 -11.45 3.08 15.81
C ARG A 23 -11.55 3.00 14.29
N SER A 24 -11.87 4.10 13.63
CA SER A 24 -11.94 4.18 12.17
C SER A 24 -10.57 3.90 11.54
N ASN A 25 -9.50 4.53 12.04
CA ASN A 25 -8.14 4.30 11.56
C ASN A 25 -7.72 2.83 11.74
N ARG A 26 -8.06 2.22 12.88
CA ARG A 26 -7.80 0.79 13.12
C ARG A 26 -8.53 -0.09 12.11
N ILE A 27 -9.84 0.11 11.93
CA ILE A 27 -10.64 -0.69 10.99
C ILE A 27 -10.12 -0.54 9.57
N THR A 28 -9.80 0.68 9.14
CA THR A 28 -9.23 0.95 7.80
C THR A 28 -7.90 0.22 7.61
N ARG A 29 -7.02 0.25 8.61
CA ARG A 29 -5.74 -0.47 8.58
C ARG A 29 -5.95 -1.97 8.53
N ASP A 30 -6.81 -2.52 9.38
CA ASP A 30 -7.06 -3.95 9.46
C ASP A 30 -7.70 -4.45 8.14
N ALA A 31 -8.61 -3.67 7.54
CA ALA A 31 -9.20 -3.97 6.23
C ALA A 31 -8.15 -3.95 5.10
N TYR A 32 -7.22 -2.99 5.13
CA TYR A 32 -6.14 -2.92 4.14
C TYR A 32 -5.16 -4.09 4.26
N ASN A 33 -4.82 -4.48 5.49
CA ASN A 33 -3.97 -5.64 5.74
C ASN A 33 -4.65 -6.94 5.26
N ASN A 34 -5.93 -7.14 5.61
CA ASN A 34 -6.71 -8.28 5.14
C ASN A 34 -6.80 -8.32 3.61
N TYR A 35 -6.93 -7.17 2.95
CA TYR A 35 -6.90 -7.07 1.50
C TYR A 35 -5.56 -7.56 0.93
N ASN A 36 -4.44 -7.11 1.49
CA ASN A 36 -3.10 -7.53 1.06
C ASN A 36 -2.88 -9.05 1.27
N GLU A 37 -3.24 -9.59 2.44
CA GLU A 37 -3.11 -11.02 2.72
C GLU A 37 -3.94 -11.88 1.75
N ASN A 38 -5.17 -11.44 1.44
CA ASN A 38 -6.02 -12.13 0.47
C ASN A 38 -5.44 -12.02 -0.95
N LEU A 39 -4.87 -10.87 -1.30
CA LEU A 39 -4.18 -10.68 -2.57
C LEU A 39 -3.00 -11.65 -2.70
N GLU A 40 -2.13 -11.74 -1.70
CA GLU A 40 -0.98 -12.65 -1.69
C GLU A 40 -1.41 -14.11 -1.88
N LYS A 41 -2.44 -14.55 -1.15
CA LYS A 41 -3.02 -15.89 -1.29
C LYS A 41 -3.62 -16.12 -2.70
N GLN A 42 -4.22 -15.09 -3.29
CA GLN A 42 -4.79 -15.20 -4.63
C GLN A 42 -3.74 -15.18 -5.73
N ILE A 43 -2.64 -14.44 -5.57
CA ILE A 43 -1.56 -14.38 -6.58
C ILE A 43 -0.97 -15.78 -6.82
N GLN A 44 -0.86 -16.60 -5.77
CA GLN A 44 -0.40 -17.98 -5.88
C GLN A 44 -1.34 -18.87 -6.74
N LYS A 45 -2.64 -18.58 -6.74
CA LYS A 45 -3.66 -19.41 -7.43
C LYS A 45 -4.13 -18.81 -8.76
N ASN A 46 -4.09 -17.49 -8.89
CA ASN A 46 -4.61 -16.74 -10.01
C ASN A 46 -3.72 -15.52 -10.31
N PRO A 47 -2.80 -15.64 -11.28
CA PRO A 47 -1.91 -14.54 -11.66
C PRO A 47 -2.67 -13.32 -12.25
N LYS A 48 -3.94 -13.45 -12.65
CA LYS A 48 -4.74 -12.28 -13.09
C LYS A 48 -5.09 -11.33 -11.94
N ALA A 49 -5.14 -11.82 -10.71
CA ALA A 49 -5.38 -10.99 -9.53
C ALA A 49 -4.24 -9.98 -9.32
N PHE A 50 -2.99 -10.43 -9.52
CA PHE A 50 -1.80 -9.57 -9.51
C PHE A 50 -1.94 -8.40 -10.48
N TRP A 51 -2.26 -8.69 -11.75
CA TRP A 51 -2.38 -7.67 -12.78
C TRP A 51 -3.54 -6.71 -12.52
N THR A 52 -4.61 -7.18 -11.88
CA THR A 52 -5.74 -6.32 -11.49
C THR A 52 -5.34 -5.35 -10.38
N PHE A 53 -4.61 -5.83 -9.37
CA PHE A 53 -4.05 -4.97 -8.33
C PHE A 53 -3.06 -3.96 -8.88
N LEU A 54 -2.12 -4.40 -9.72
CA LEU A 54 -1.16 -3.50 -10.36
C LEU A 54 -1.86 -2.39 -11.15
N LYS A 55 -2.91 -2.75 -11.91
CA LYS A 55 -3.74 -1.77 -12.64
C LYS A 55 -4.45 -0.80 -11.69
N SER A 56 -4.99 -1.26 -10.56
CA SER A 56 -5.66 -0.37 -9.58
C SER A 56 -4.70 0.61 -8.91
N LYS A 57 -3.42 0.24 -8.77
CA LYS A 57 -2.38 1.11 -8.18
C LYS A 57 -1.82 2.10 -9.19
N ARG A 58 -2.14 1.94 -10.48
CA ARG A 58 -1.74 2.82 -11.57
C ARG A 58 -2.68 4.03 -11.60
N ASN A 59 -2.16 5.23 -11.38
CA ASN A 59 -2.91 6.49 -11.47
C ASN A 59 -3.22 6.87 -12.93
N ASN A 60 -3.92 6.01 -13.67
CA ASN A 60 -4.36 6.22 -15.05
C ASN A 60 -3.28 6.53 -16.10
N SER A 61 -1.99 6.49 -15.76
CA SER A 61 -0.92 6.56 -16.76
C SER A 61 -0.81 5.22 -17.50
N ASN A 62 -0.80 5.21 -18.83
CA ASN A 62 -0.48 4.01 -19.63
C ASN A 62 1.02 3.65 -19.60
N SER A 63 1.78 4.22 -18.67
CA SER A 63 3.22 4.08 -18.57
C SER A 63 3.55 3.11 -17.44
N TYR A 64 4.38 2.11 -17.77
CA TYR A 64 5.07 1.31 -16.76
C TYR A 64 6.02 2.21 -15.97
N PRO A 65 6.32 1.91 -14.68
CA PRO A 65 7.35 2.62 -13.94
C PRO A 65 8.64 2.57 -14.74
N ALA A 66 9.04 3.71 -15.31
CA ALA A 66 10.26 3.84 -16.10
C ALA A 66 11.52 3.83 -15.23
N ALA A 67 11.35 3.67 -13.91
CA ALA A 67 12.42 3.63 -12.93
C ALA A 67 12.09 2.59 -11.84
N MET A 68 13.07 1.75 -11.49
CA MET A 68 13.04 0.86 -10.33
C MET A 68 14.05 1.37 -9.30
N ASN A 69 13.66 1.40 -8.02
CA ASN A 69 14.54 1.73 -6.91
C ASN A 69 14.50 0.59 -5.88
N ASN A 70 15.68 0.06 -5.50
CA ASN A 70 15.82 -1.01 -4.50
C ASN A 70 16.34 -0.51 -3.13
N GLY A 71 16.30 0.80 -2.89
CA GLY A 71 16.82 1.48 -1.69
C GLY A 71 18.27 1.93 -1.81
N VAL A 72 19.07 1.32 -2.69
CA VAL A 72 20.50 1.61 -2.88
C VAL A 72 20.77 2.23 -4.25
N LYS A 73 20.09 1.71 -5.28
CA LYS A 73 20.25 2.13 -6.67
C LYS A 73 18.87 2.42 -7.26
N THR A 74 18.80 3.46 -8.08
CA THR A 74 17.67 3.72 -8.96
C THR A 74 18.13 3.49 -10.39
N SER A 75 17.42 2.68 -11.15
CA SER A 75 17.70 2.48 -12.57
C SER A 75 16.48 2.74 -13.42
N THR A 76 16.70 3.35 -14.58
CA THR A 76 15.69 3.58 -15.63
C THR A 76 15.91 2.72 -16.87
N SER A 77 16.96 1.88 -16.87
CA SER A 77 17.28 0.98 -17.98
C SER A 77 16.53 -0.33 -17.79
N GLU A 78 15.78 -0.77 -18.80
CA GLU A 78 14.98 -1.99 -18.75
C GLU A 78 15.81 -3.23 -18.34
N VAL A 79 17.03 -3.34 -18.86
CA VAL A 79 17.95 -4.43 -18.55
C VAL A 79 18.41 -4.39 -17.10
N GLU A 80 18.78 -3.21 -16.61
CA GLU A 80 19.18 -3.04 -15.22
C GLU A 80 18.02 -3.26 -14.26
N ILE A 81 16.79 -2.86 -14.62
CA ILE A 81 15.57 -3.13 -13.85
C ILE A 81 15.35 -4.64 -13.72
N CYS A 82 15.43 -5.37 -14.83
CA CYS A 82 15.31 -6.84 -14.82
C CYS A 82 16.41 -7.51 -13.99
N ASN A 83 17.65 -7.03 -14.12
CA ASN A 83 18.77 -7.55 -13.32
C ASN A 83 18.58 -7.24 -11.83
N MET A 84 18.17 -6.02 -11.47
CA MET A 84 17.89 -5.63 -10.09
C MET A 84 16.75 -6.44 -9.49
N PHE A 85 15.70 -6.72 -10.27
CA PHE A 85 14.62 -7.61 -9.85
C PHE A 85 15.14 -9.03 -9.63
N SER A 86 15.91 -9.57 -10.58
CA SER A 86 16.52 -10.90 -10.48
C SER A 86 17.43 -11.03 -9.24
N SER A 87 18.34 -10.08 -9.03
CA SER A 87 19.25 -10.05 -7.87
C SER A 87 18.49 -9.98 -6.54
N TYR A 88 17.42 -9.17 -6.47
CA TYR A 88 16.60 -9.09 -5.27
C TYR A 88 15.91 -10.42 -4.97
N PHE A 89 15.27 -11.04 -5.97
CA PHE A 89 14.60 -12.32 -5.78
C PHE A 89 15.59 -13.45 -5.47
N ALA A 90 16.74 -13.51 -6.13
CA ALA A 90 17.80 -14.49 -5.81
C ALA A 90 18.23 -14.38 -4.35
N SER A 91 18.47 -13.16 -3.85
CA SER A 91 18.90 -12.94 -2.46
C SER A 91 17.88 -13.38 -1.39
N VAL A 92 16.61 -13.60 -1.76
CA VAL A 92 15.55 -14.08 -0.86
C VAL A 92 15.49 -15.60 -0.79
N TYR A 93 16.09 -16.31 -1.76
CA TYR A 93 16.02 -17.77 -1.89
C TYR A 93 17.40 -18.44 -1.92
N ASP A 94 18.48 -17.74 -1.58
CA ASP A 94 19.85 -18.30 -1.49
C ASP A 94 20.08 -19.13 -0.19
N ASP A 95 19.06 -19.87 0.25
CA ASP A 95 19.14 -20.95 1.26
C ASP A 95 18.60 -22.27 0.68
#